data_AF-A0A3Q7H1V7-F1
#
_entry.id   AF-A0A3Q7H1V7-F1
#
_cell.length_a   1.000
_cell.length_b   1.000
_cell.length_c   1.000
_cell.angle_alpha   90.00
_cell.angle_beta   90.00
_cell.angle_gamma   90.00
#
_symmetry.space_group_name_H-M   'P 1'
#
loop_
_entity.id
_entity.type
_entity.pdbx_description
1 polymer ?
#
loop_
_entity_poly.entity_id
_entity_poly.type
_entity_poly.pdbx_seq_one_letter_code
_entity_poly.pdbx_strand_id
1 'polypeptide(L)'
;MASINVTEMNSVQLHQSRMAMLSESIKSIAFKKQQITKEYEKGDEVEVASQELGFIGSYYAATIICSTGDDYYRIKYKTLLTDDESEPLEDVFSATELRPVPPHQHEKIPENGFRLYDMVDVFDNDGWWFGFISARVGDEYYVYFPTTADNIAYPPHVLRSHQEWSNGKWVFLPRQ
;
A
#
# COMPACT_ATOMS: atom_id res chain seq x y z
N MET A 1 -23.22 35.05 13.62
CA MET A 1 -23.17 33.96 12.62
C MET A 1 -22.01 34.26 11.70
N ALA A 2 -21.00 33.41 11.64
CA ALA A 2 -19.85 33.63 10.76
C ALA A 2 -20.25 33.24 9.32
N SER A 3 -20.24 34.21 8.40
CA SER A 3 -20.45 33.97 6.98
C SER A 3 -19.22 33.28 6.42
N ILE A 4 -19.32 31.99 6.10
CA ILE A 4 -18.25 31.24 5.43
C ILE A 4 -18.11 31.80 4.01
N ASN A 5 -16.89 32.10 3.58
CA ASN A 5 -16.62 32.75 2.31
C ASN A 5 -16.86 31.76 1.14
N VAL A 6 -17.49 32.20 0.06
CA VAL A 6 -17.79 31.36 -1.13
C VAL A 6 -16.52 30.73 -1.72
N THR A 7 -15.38 31.44 -1.64
CA THR A 7 -14.08 30.91 -2.06
C THR A 7 -13.59 29.75 -1.18
N GLU A 8 -13.82 29.81 0.13
CA GLU A 8 -13.47 28.72 1.05
C GLU A 8 -14.36 27.51 0.79
N MET A 9 -15.67 27.71 0.60
CA MET A 9 -16.58 26.62 0.22
C MET A 9 -16.15 25.92 -1.06
N ASN A 10 -15.76 26.66 -2.10
CA ASN A 10 -15.27 26.08 -3.35
C ASN A 10 -13.98 25.28 -3.15
N SER A 11 -13.08 25.75 -2.28
CA SER A 11 -11.83 25.04 -1.97
C SER A 11 -12.07 23.74 -1.19
N VAL A 12 -13.01 23.75 -0.23
CA VAL A 12 -13.41 22.57 0.54
C VAL A 12 -14.08 21.55 -0.35
N GLN A 13 -14.99 21.99 -1.23
CA GLN A 13 -15.66 21.11 -2.18
C GLN A 13 -14.67 20.48 -3.17
N LEU A 14 -13.70 21.26 -3.67
CA LEU A 14 -12.64 20.74 -4.54
C LEU A 14 -11.76 19.71 -3.81
N HIS A 15 -11.39 19.97 -2.56
CA HIS A 15 -10.62 19.03 -1.75
C HIS A 15 -11.38 17.70 -1.54
N GLN A 16 -12.65 17.78 -1.13
CA GLN A 16 -13.50 16.60 -0.96
C GLN A 16 -13.66 15.80 -2.27
N SER A 17 -13.85 16.49 -3.39
CA SER A 17 -13.95 15.85 -4.70
C SER A 17 -12.66 15.12 -5.09
N ARG A 18 -11.48 15.72 -4.83
CA ARG A 18 -10.19 15.06 -5.07
C ARG A 18 -9.99 13.85 -4.17
N MET A 19 -10.26 13.96 -2.87
CA MET A 19 -10.18 12.83 -1.95
C MET A 19 -11.07 11.67 -2.39
N ALA A 20 -12.29 11.94 -2.88
CA ALA A 20 -13.18 10.93 -3.40
C ALA A 20 -12.60 10.23 -4.66
N MET A 21 -12.07 10.99 -5.62
CA MET A 21 -11.45 10.41 -6.83
C MET A 21 -10.23 9.53 -6.50
N LEU A 22 -9.37 9.99 -5.58
CA LEU A 22 -8.22 9.21 -5.11
C LEU A 22 -8.68 7.94 -4.37
N SER A 23 -9.73 8.06 -3.56
CA SER A 23 -10.29 6.93 -2.81
C SER A 23 -10.77 5.82 -3.74
N GLU A 24 -11.50 6.17 -4.80
CA GLU A 24 -11.97 5.19 -5.79
C GLU A 24 -10.81 4.61 -6.61
N SER A 25 -9.80 5.41 -6.93
CA SER A 25 -8.59 4.92 -7.60
C SER A 25 -7.83 3.91 -6.75
N ILE A 26 -7.58 4.21 -5.48
CA ILE A 26 -6.90 3.31 -4.54
C ILE A 26 -7.69 2.03 -4.35
N LYS A 27 -9.01 2.12 -4.12
CA LYS A 27 -9.86 0.92 -4.00
C LYS A 27 -9.76 0.06 -5.27
N SER A 28 -9.89 0.66 -6.45
CA SER A 28 -9.77 -0.08 -7.71
C SER A 28 -8.43 -0.84 -7.85
N ILE A 29 -7.35 -0.37 -7.22
CA ILE A 29 -6.03 -1.01 -7.23
C ILE A 29 -5.92 -2.04 -6.11
N ALA A 30 -6.36 -1.72 -4.90
CA ALA A 30 -6.27 -2.60 -3.73
C ALA A 30 -7.13 -3.87 -3.88
N PHE A 31 -8.30 -3.75 -4.50
CA PHE A 31 -9.21 -4.88 -4.77
C PHE A 31 -8.87 -5.64 -6.06
N LYS A 32 -7.86 -5.19 -6.81
CA LYS A 32 -7.43 -5.87 -8.04
C LYS A 32 -6.49 -7.02 -7.67
N LYS A 33 -6.71 -8.17 -8.33
CA LYS A 33 -5.75 -9.28 -8.36
C LYS A 33 -4.53 -8.95 -9.21
N GLN A 34 -3.36 -9.38 -8.74
CA GLN A 34 -2.10 -9.27 -9.45
C GLN A 34 -2.14 -10.12 -10.73
N GLN A 35 -1.44 -9.64 -11.76
CA GLN A 35 -1.26 -10.40 -12.98
C GLN A 35 -0.14 -11.43 -12.78
N ILE A 36 -0.36 -12.65 -13.26
CA ILE A 36 0.69 -13.67 -13.30
C ILE A 36 1.64 -13.32 -14.45
N THR A 37 2.74 -12.65 -14.11
CA THR A 37 3.71 -12.16 -15.10
C THR A 37 5.02 -12.94 -15.10
N LYS A 38 5.24 -13.75 -14.06
CA LYS A 38 6.38 -14.66 -13.93
C LYS A 38 6.04 -15.79 -12.95
N GLU A 39 6.79 -16.87 -13.03
CA GLU A 39 6.86 -17.87 -11.98
C GLU A 39 7.86 -17.43 -10.91
N TYR A 40 7.62 -17.80 -9.66
CA TYR A 40 8.53 -17.56 -8.54
C TYR A 40 9.35 -18.80 -8.21
N GLU A 41 10.61 -18.58 -7.84
CA GLU A 41 11.50 -19.65 -7.40
C GLU A 41 11.67 -19.65 -5.88
N LYS A 42 12.12 -20.79 -5.32
CA LYS A 42 12.44 -20.87 -3.89
C LYS A 42 13.50 -19.83 -3.54
N GLY A 43 13.22 -19.03 -2.50
CA GLY A 43 14.09 -17.96 -2.03
C GLY A 43 13.78 -16.60 -2.65
N ASP A 44 12.90 -16.53 -3.66
CA ASP A 44 12.42 -15.24 -4.18
C ASP A 44 11.75 -14.45 -3.07
N GLU A 45 12.07 -13.16 -2.99
CA GLU A 45 11.39 -12.23 -2.11
C GLU A 45 10.18 -11.64 -2.83
N VAL A 46 9.06 -11.59 -2.11
CA VAL A 46 7.77 -11.12 -2.61
C VAL A 46 7.06 -10.26 -1.58
N GLU A 47 6.08 -9.50 -2.03
CA GLU A 47 5.06 -8.90 -1.17
C GLU A 47 3.72 -9.59 -1.42
N VAL A 48 3.04 -9.99 -0.34
CA VAL A 48 1.68 -10.53 -0.35
C VAL A 48 0.69 -9.37 -0.35
N ALA A 49 -0.06 -9.21 -1.45
CA ALA A 49 -1.10 -8.20 -1.61
C ALA A 49 -2.44 -8.77 -1.13
N SER A 50 -2.70 -8.69 0.18
CA SER A 50 -3.83 -9.39 0.80
C SER A 50 -5.17 -8.96 0.22
N GLN A 51 -6.03 -9.94 -0.06
CA GLN A 51 -7.43 -9.75 -0.46
C GLN A 51 -8.41 -10.07 0.68
N GLU A 52 -7.89 -10.33 1.88
CA GLU A 52 -8.69 -10.59 3.07
C GLU A 52 -9.29 -9.28 3.62
N LEU A 53 -10.56 -9.32 4.00
CA LEU A 53 -11.25 -8.17 4.58
C LEU A 53 -10.50 -7.66 5.82
N GLY A 54 -10.25 -6.35 5.87
CA GLY A 54 -9.45 -5.72 6.92
C GLY A 54 -7.96 -5.61 6.57
N PHE A 55 -7.45 -6.42 5.64
CA PHE A 55 -6.08 -6.36 5.14
C PHE A 55 -6.00 -5.89 3.68
N ILE A 56 -7.12 -5.61 3.03
CA ILE A 56 -7.15 -5.11 1.65
C ILE A 56 -6.41 -3.77 1.55
N GLY A 57 -5.43 -3.71 0.65
CA GLY A 57 -4.52 -2.57 0.49
C GLY A 57 -3.25 -2.66 1.33
N SER A 58 -3.01 -3.80 2.00
CA SER A 58 -1.74 -4.10 2.66
C SER A 58 -0.82 -4.95 1.79
N TYR A 59 0.49 -4.79 2.01
CA TYR A 59 1.54 -5.56 1.38
C TYR A 59 2.52 -6.09 2.43
N TYR A 60 2.52 -7.40 2.65
CA TYR A 60 3.36 -8.05 3.66
C TYR A 60 4.57 -8.71 3.01
N ALA A 61 5.75 -8.42 3.52
CA ALA A 61 6.99 -8.97 2.97
C ALA A 61 7.11 -10.46 3.30
N ALA A 62 7.45 -11.27 2.30
CA ALA A 62 7.59 -12.71 2.44
C ALA A 62 8.68 -13.28 1.54
N THR A 63 8.98 -14.56 1.74
CA THR A 63 9.91 -15.34 0.92
C THR A 63 9.24 -16.62 0.44
N ILE A 64 9.45 -16.98 -0.82
CA ILE A 64 8.90 -18.18 -1.44
C ILE A 64 9.63 -19.41 -0.89
N ILE A 65 8.89 -20.38 -0.36
CA ILE A 65 9.44 -21.66 0.13
C ILE A 65 9.43 -22.70 -0.98
N CYS A 66 8.28 -22.86 -1.64
CA CYS A 66 8.10 -23.76 -2.77
C CYS A 66 6.81 -23.44 -3.54
N SER A 67 6.74 -23.88 -4.79
CA SER A 67 5.47 -23.99 -5.51
C SER A 67 4.69 -25.21 -5.00
N THR A 68 3.38 -25.06 -4.87
CA THR A 68 2.44 -26.14 -4.55
C THR A 68 1.67 -26.65 -5.78
N GLY A 69 1.99 -26.15 -6.98
CA GLY A 69 1.25 -26.40 -8.22
C GLY A 69 0.16 -25.35 -8.50
N ASP A 70 -0.35 -25.33 -9.73
CA ASP A 70 -1.46 -24.47 -10.19
C ASP A 70 -1.31 -22.97 -9.87
N ASP A 71 -0.09 -22.43 -10.02
CA ASP A 71 0.26 -21.05 -9.67
C ASP A 71 0.07 -20.69 -8.18
N TYR A 72 0.11 -21.68 -7.28
CA TYR A 72 0.16 -21.47 -5.84
C TYR A 72 1.57 -21.64 -5.28
N TYR A 73 1.86 -20.86 -4.25
CA TYR A 73 3.15 -20.83 -3.57
C TYR A 73 2.95 -20.85 -2.06
N ARG A 74 3.71 -21.72 -1.40
CA ARG A 74 3.90 -21.62 0.05
C ARG A 74 4.94 -20.53 0.31
N ILE A 75 4.57 -19.55 1.11
CA ILE A 75 5.43 -18.43 1.50
C ILE A 75 5.69 -18.45 2.99
N LYS A 76 6.76 -17.78 3.39
CA LYS A 76 7.08 -17.46 4.78
C LYS A 76 7.13 -15.96 4.95
N TYR A 77 6.31 -15.42 5.85
CA TYR A 77 6.33 -14.00 6.16
C TYR A 77 7.66 -13.61 6.83
N LYS A 78 8.10 -12.37 6.58
CA LYS A 78 9.31 -11.82 7.21
C LYS A 78 9.03 -11.16 8.55
N THR A 79 7.81 -10.67 8.75
CA THR A 79 7.42 -9.84 9.89
C THR A 79 6.28 -10.44 10.71
N LEU A 80 5.40 -11.25 10.10
CA LEU A 80 4.33 -11.94 10.82
C LEU A 80 4.84 -13.25 11.44
N LEU A 81 4.43 -13.50 12.68
CA LEU A 81 4.73 -14.70 13.46
C LEU A 81 3.48 -15.56 13.67
N THR A 82 3.68 -16.80 14.10
CA THR A 82 2.63 -17.68 14.62
C THR A 82 1.98 -17.10 15.88
N ASP A 83 0.80 -17.60 16.26
CA ASP A 83 0.07 -17.14 17.46
C ASP A 83 0.88 -17.25 18.76
N ASP A 84 1.81 -18.22 18.83
CA ASP A 84 2.72 -18.40 19.96
C ASP A 84 4.05 -17.62 19.82
N GLU A 85 4.16 -16.80 18.77
CA GLU A 85 5.31 -15.97 18.40
C GLU A 85 6.63 -16.76 18.25
N SER A 86 6.55 -18.09 18.10
CA SER A 86 7.73 -18.96 18.12
C SER A 86 8.47 -19.00 16.79
N GLU A 87 7.76 -18.81 15.67
CA GLU A 87 8.33 -18.82 14.34
C GLU A 87 7.58 -17.91 13.36
N PRO A 88 8.21 -17.51 12.23
CA PRO A 88 7.50 -16.73 11.23
C PRO A 88 6.37 -17.52 10.57
N LEU A 89 5.23 -16.86 10.37
CA LEU A 89 4.03 -17.45 9.81
C LEU A 89 4.27 -17.92 8.37
N GLU A 90 3.75 -19.10 8.05
CA GLU A 90 3.75 -19.66 6.69
C GLU A 90 2.32 -19.89 6.23
N ASP A 91 2.06 -19.59 4.95
CA ASP A 91 0.74 -19.76 4.34
C ASP A 91 0.87 -20.01 2.83
N VAL A 92 -0.23 -20.31 2.15
CA VAL A 92 -0.28 -20.62 0.72
C VAL A 92 -1.11 -19.59 -0.02
N PHE A 93 -0.49 -18.91 -0.98
CA PHE A 93 -1.13 -17.87 -1.79
C PHE A 93 -1.10 -18.20 -3.27
N SER A 94 -2.10 -17.72 -4.00
CA SER A 94 -2.08 -17.69 -5.46
C SER A 94 -1.04 -16.66 -5.94
N ALA A 95 -0.42 -16.90 -7.09
CA ALA A 95 0.41 -15.92 -7.79
C ALA A 95 -0.32 -14.59 -8.04
N THR A 96 -1.66 -14.62 -8.08
CA THR A 96 -2.52 -13.43 -8.23
C THR A 96 -2.62 -12.57 -6.97
N GLU A 97 -2.07 -13.02 -5.85
CA GLU A 97 -1.97 -12.29 -4.57
C GLU A 97 -0.52 -11.97 -4.22
N LEU A 98 0.42 -12.26 -5.13
CA LEU A 98 1.84 -12.05 -4.95
C LEU A 98 2.35 -11.06 -5.99
N ARG A 99 3.20 -10.14 -5.54
CA ARG A 99 4.01 -9.30 -6.43
C ARG A 99 5.47 -9.39 -6.00
N PRO A 100 6.43 -9.08 -6.90
CA PRO A 100 7.83 -8.95 -6.50
C PRO A 100 8.00 -7.89 -5.40
N VAL A 101 9.20 -7.80 -4.84
CA VAL A 101 9.57 -6.65 -4.00
C VAL A 101 9.78 -5.42 -4.88
N PRO A 102 9.20 -4.24 -4.55
CA PRO A 102 9.42 -3.01 -5.31
C PRO A 102 10.89 -2.57 -5.26
N PRO A 103 11.43 -2.02 -6.36
CA PRO A 103 12.79 -1.50 -6.39
C PRO A 103 12.87 -0.24 -5.53
N HIS A 104 14.08 0.13 -5.11
CA HIS A 104 14.35 1.36 -4.36
C HIS A 104 13.57 1.47 -3.03
N GLN A 105 13.30 0.38 -2.31
CA GLN A 105 12.64 0.43 -1.00
C GLN A 105 13.33 1.34 0.03
N HIS A 106 14.63 1.62 -0.17
CA HIS A 106 15.42 2.51 0.67
C HIS A 106 15.24 4.00 0.33
N GLU A 107 14.71 4.33 -0.84
CA GLU A 107 14.33 5.70 -1.23
C GLU A 107 12.92 6.01 -0.72
N LYS A 108 12.80 5.95 0.61
CA LYS A 108 11.52 6.09 1.33
C LYS A 108 10.88 7.46 1.13
N ILE A 109 11.66 8.52 1.02
CA ILE A 109 11.14 9.89 1.00
C ILE A 109 11.74 10.63 -0.20
N PRO A 110 10.92 11.28 -1.06
CA PRO A 110 11.43 12.18 -2.09
C PRO A 110 12.29 13.30 -1.49
N GLU A 111 13.27 13.84 -2.21
CA GLU A 111 14.13 14.93 -1.72
C GLU A 111 13.36 16.14 -1.16
N ASN A 112 12.16 16.40 -1.70
CA ASN A 112 11.29 17.51 -1.31
C ASN A 112 10.16 17.09 -0.34
N GLY A 113 10.21 15.87 0.20
CA GLY A 113 9.13 15.26 0.97
C GLY A 113 7.89 14.93 0.13
N PHE A 114 6.89 14.34 0.79
CA PHE A 114 5.58 14.09 0.19
C PHE A 114 4.74 15.36 0.14
N ARG A 115 3.86 15.42 -0.85
CA ARG A 115 2.89 16.50 -1.06
C ARG A 115 1.49 16.00 -0.80
N LEU A 116 0.56 16.94 -0.61
CA LEU A 116 -0.86 16.65 -0.55
C LEU A 116 -1.26 15.81 -1.78
N TYR A 117 -2.04 14.76 -1.55
CA TYR A 117 -2.51 13.79 -2.54
C TYR A 117 -1.46 12.82 -3.11
N ASP A 118 -0.20 12.89 -2.70
CA ASP A 118 0.76 11.85 -3.09
C ASP A 118 0.28 10.49 -2.56
N MET A 119 0.28 9.48 -3.44
CA MET A 119 -0.03 8.09 -3.13
C MET A 119 1.19 7.43 -2.48
N VAL A 120 0.99 6.85 -1.30
CA VAL A 120 2.06 6.34 -0.45
C VAL A 120 1.69 4.99 0.13
N ASP A 121 2.71 4.20 0.46
CA ASP A 121 2.54 3.11 1.41
C ASP A 121 3.11 3.51 2.77
N VAL A 122 2.43 3.15 3.85
CA VAL A 122 2.88 3.36 5.22
C VAL A 122 3.23 2.02 5.86
N PHE A 123 4.42 1.92 6.46
CA PHE A 123 4.78 0.75 7.24
C PHE A 123 4.13 0.81 8.63
N ASP A 124 3.11 0.00 8.85
CA ASP A 124 2.37 -0.13 10.11
C ASP A 124 1.80 -1.55 10.25
N ASN A 125 1.61 -2.02 11.49
CA ASN A 125 1.15 -3.40 11.78
C ASN A 125 1.86 -4.46 10.92
N ASP A 126 3.20 -4.38 10.88
CA ASP A 126 4.10 -5.33 10.21
C ASP A 126 3.98 -5.41 8.67
N GLY A 127 3.22 -4.51 8.05
CA GLY A 127 2.99 -4.47 6.61
C GLY A 127 3.03 -3.04 6.04
N TRP A 128 3.00 -2.94 4.71
CA TRP A 128 2.89 -1.68 3.98
C TRP A 128 1.44 -1.41 3.59
N TRP A 129 0.86 -0.30 4.02
CA TRP A 129 -0.55 0.05 3.82
C TRP A 129 -0.71 1.18 2.81
N PHE A 130 -1.48 0.92 1.75
CA PHE A 130 -1.68 1.84 0.65
C PHE A 130 -2.70 2.93 0.98
N GLY A 131 -2.26 4.18 0.94
CA GLY A 131 -3.10 5.37 1.14
C GLY A 131 -2.60 6.57 0.35
N PHE A 132 -3.12 7.76 0.71
CA PHE A 132 -2.63 9.02 0.16
C PHE A 132 -2.52 10.11 1.23
N ILE A 133 -1.63 11.07 1.01
CA ILE A 133 -1.47 12.22 1.90
C ILE A 133 -2.73 13.09 1.88
N SER A 134 -3.44 13.16 3.00
CA SER A 134 -4.66 13.96 3.16
C SER A 134 -4.38 15.33 3.78
N ALA A 135 -3.31 15.45 4.56
CA ALA A 135 -2.84 16.70 5.15
C ALA A 135 -1.38 16.57 5.63
N ARG A 136 -0.78 17.71 5.99
CA ARG A 136 0.50 17.78 6.69
C ARG A 136 0.38 18.78 7.83
N VAL A 137 0.80 18.39 9.03
CA VAL A 137 0.83 19.27 10.21
C VAL A 137 2.21 19.15 10.85
N GLY A 138 2.99 20.23 10.76
CA GLY A 138 4.40 20.18 11.14
C GLY A 138 5.19 19.17 10.30
N ASP A 139 5.80 18.20 10.96
CA ASP A 139 6.59 17.13 10.35
C ASP A 139 5.80 15.83 10.14
N GLU A 140 4.54 15.78 10.58
CA GLU A 140 3.69 14.60 10.41
C GLU A 140 2.86 14.68 9.14
N TYR A 141 2.75 13.53 8.48
CA TYR A 141 1.94 13.30 7.31
C TYR A 141 0.66 12.58 7.71
N TYR A 142 -0.50 13.19 7.48
CA TYR A 142 -1.77 12.49 7.61
C TYR A 142 -2.01 11.68 6.35
N VAL A 143 -2.22 10.39 6.52
CA VAL A 143 -2.49 9.45 5.44
C VAL A 143 -3.91 8.93 5.60
N TYR A 144 -4.72 9.08 4.56
CA TYR A 144 -6.04 8.50 4.48
C TYR A 144 -5.98 7.14 3.79
N PHE A 145 -6.64 6.13 4.37
CA PHE A 145 -6.72 4.76 3.88
C PHE A 145 -8.15 4.46 3.39
N PRO A 146 -8.41 4.51 2.07
CA PRO A 146 -9.77 4.35 1.53
C PRO A 146 -10.42 2.99 1.79
N THR A 147 -9.64 1.95 2.08
CA THR A 147 -10.14 0.59 2.33
C THR A 147 -10.67 0.41 3.75
N THR A 148 -10.15 1.18 4.72
CA THR A 148 -10.59 1.15 6.13
C THR A 148 -11.29 2.44 6.58
N ALA A 149 -11.22 3.50 5.78
CA ALA A 149 -11.68 4.86 6.06
C ALA A 149 -10.94 5.57 7.21
N ASP A 150 -9.74 5.09 7.56
CA ASP A 150 -8.91 5.71 8.59
C ASP A 150 -8.12 6.92 8.06
N ASN A 151 -7.84 7.88 8.93
CA ASN A 151 -6.96 9.02 8.65
C ASN A 151 -5.98 9.21 9.81
N ILE A 152 -4.72 8.82 9.62
CA ILE A 152 -3.76 8.67 10.72
C ILE A 152 -2.50 9.49 10.41
N ALA A 153 -1.92 10.11 11.45
CA ALA A 153 -0.67 10.85 11.35
C ALA A 153 0.53 9.91 11.46
N TYR A 154 1.48 10.05 10.55
CA TYR A 154 2.72 9.26 10.54
C TYR A 154 3.96 10.13 10.35
N PRO A 155 5.08 9.74 10.98
CA PRO A 155 6.37 10.37 10.71
C PRO A 155 6.92 9.94 9.34
N PRO A 156 7.71 10.77 8.66
CA PRO A 156 8.12 10.54 7.27
C PRO A 156 8.90 9.23 7.03
N HIS A 157 9.63 8.72 8.02
CA HIS A 157 10.52 7.56 7.86
C HIS A 157 9.79 6.20 7.73
N VAL A 158 8.49 6.16 8.02
CA VAL A 158 7.65 4.98 7.80
C VAL A 158 6.85 5.05 6.49
N LEU A 159 6.96 6.14 5.72
CA LEU A 159 6.33 6.26 4.41
C LEU A 159 7.28 5.80 3.29
N ARG A 160 6.70 5.30 2.20
CA ARG A 160 7.35 5.18 0.88
C ARG A 160 6.40 5.62 -0.23
N SER A 161 6.92 6.05 -1.37
CA SER A 161 6.09 6.27 -2.56
C SER A 161 5.44 4.96 -2.98
N HIS A 162 4.13 4.96 -3.23
CA HIS A 162 3.45 3.77 -3.72
C HIS A 162 3.93 3.41 -5.13
N GLN A 163 4.25 2.13 -5.34
CA GLN A 163 4.56 1.56 -6.63
C GLN A 163 3.61 0.40 -6.91
N GLU A 164 3.07 0.37 -8.12
CA GLU A 164 2.17 -0.69 -8.56
C GLU A 164 2.89 -1.65 -9.50
N TRP A 165 2.65 -2.94 -9.31
CA TRP A 165 3.13 -3.98 -10.22
C TRP A 165 2.12 -4.19 -11.36
N SER A 166 2.54 -3.89 -12.59
CA SER A 166 1.65 -3.96 -13.75
C SER A 166 2.40 -4.41 -14.99
N ASN A 167 1.88 -5.43 -15.67
CA ASN A 167 2.43 -5.98 -16.90
C ASN A 167 3.95 -6.29 -16.80
N GLY A 168 4.39 -6.84 -15.67
CA GLY A 168 5.77 -7.27 -15.46
C GLY A 168 6.74 -6.12 -15.14
N LYS A 169 6.23 -4.93 -14.79
CA LYS A 169 7.04 -3.75 -14.49
C LYS A 169 6.49 -2.99 -13.29
N TRP A 170 7.39 -2.34 -12.57
CA TRP A 170 7.05 -1.38 -11.53
C TRP A 170 6.72 -0.03 -12.15
N VAL A 171 5.59 0.54 -11.77
CA VAL A 171 5.15 1.85 -12.23
C VAL A 171 4.76 2.72 -11.05
N PHE A 172 5.09 4.00 -11.14
CA PHE A 172 4.48 5.01 -10.27
C PHE A 172 3.14 5.41 -10.85
N LEU A 173 2.14 5.55 -9.99
CA LEU A 173 0.86 6.09 -10.40
C LEU A 173 1.02 7.58 -10.73
N PRO A 174 0.40 8.07 -11.81
CA PRO A 174 0.48 9.48 -12.16
C PRO A 174 -0.12 10.31 -11.03
N ARG A 175 0.57 11.41 -10.67
CA ARG A 175 0.00 12.43 -9.79
C ARG A 175 -1.26 12.99 -10.47
N GLN A 176 -2.42 12.82 -9.83
CA GLN A 176 -3.70 13.33 -10.30
C GLN A 176 -3.94 14.78 -9.83
#